data_AF-W9PM72-F1
#
_entry.id   AF-W9PM72-F1
#
_cell.length_a   1.000
_cell.length_b   1.000
_cell.length_c   1.000
_cell.angle_alpha   90.00
_cell.angle_beta   90.00
_cell.angle_gamma   90.00
#
_symmetry.space_group_name_H-M   'P 1'
#
loop_
_entity.id
_entity.type
_entity.pdbx_description
1 polymer ?
#
loop_
_entity_poly.entity_id
_entity_poly.type
_entity_poly.pdbx_seq_one_letter_code
_entity_poly.pdbx_strand_id
1 'polypeptide(L)'
;MKWLYIVVEGGETHLPTLPYFYTDNKLHPVCRLYDDEKGAFFSGLKPNLDLSPLTVFERLEVGSICNTGLAIAVPSRAPTLVTNTPPNLHVAVKDYFLVHGIKTSLCNRAYYDLSEHAAFTAELSDNPTREEPVDAVDYSTALNPRGSGYQSPAGSSSGSAAAVAAYGWLDCAIGTDMSGRGRRPALANGVWQFRPSQDSISLRGLVKTYYIFDTSCVFARSLDILRRVADTWIAVPSLVKKQPYRLDRSKT
;
A
#
# COMPACT_ATOMS: atom_id res chain seq x y z
N MET A 1 -39.65 -4.40 -4.71
CA MET A 1 -38.41 -4.37 -3.90
C MET A 1 -38.77 -4.95 -2.53
N LYS A 2 -38.21 -6.09 -2.12
CA LYS A 2 -38.46 -6.67 -0.78
C LYS A 2 -37.36 -6.18 0.15
N TRP A 3 -37.74 -5.52 1.23
CA TRP A 3 -36.81 -5.13 2.30
C TRP A 3 -36.70 -6.29 3.29
N LEU A 4 -35.47 -6.67 3.63
CA LEU A 4 -35.19 -7.59 4.72
C LEU A 4 -34.89 -6.76 5.97
N TYR A 5 -35.65 -7.00 7.04
CA TYR A 5 -35.35 -6.44 8.35
C TYR A 5 -34.38 -7.39 9.05
N ILE A 6 -33.13 -6.99 9.20
CA ILE A 6 -32.11 -7.76 9.90
C ILE A 6 -32.18 -7.37 11.38
N VAL A 7 -32.56 -8.33 12.23
CA VAL A 7 -32.51 -8.18 13.69
C VAL A 7 -31.17 -8.76 14.14
N VAL A 8 -30.29 -7.91 14.68
CA VAL A 8 -29.02 -8.35 15.28
C VAL A 8 -29.33 -8.72 16.74
N GLU A 9 -29.23 -10.00 17.09
CA GLU A 9 -29.37 -10.46 18.48
C GLU A 9 -28.03 -10.28 19.22
N GLY A 10 -27.98 -9.31 20.15
CA GLY A 10 -26.78 -8.98 20.94
C GLY A 10 -26.61 -7.47 21.13
N GLY A 11 -25.87 -7.05 22.18
CA GLY A 11 -25.66 -5.64 22.50
C GLY A 11 -25.12 -4.83 21.32
N GLU A 12 -25.50 -3.54 21.26
CA GLU A 12 -25.31 -2.52 20.21
C GLU A 12 -24.05 -2.69 19.32
N THR A 13 -24.07 -3.68 18.43
CA THR A 13 -23.02 -3.90 17.44
C THR A 13 -23.63 -3.61 16.08
N HIS A 14 -23.52 -2.35 15.65
CA HIS A 14 -23.89 -1.95 14.30
C HIS A 14 -23.00 -2.72 13.30
N LEU A 15 -23.63 -3.48 12.40
CA LEU A 15 -22.93 -4.07 11.27
C LEU A 15 -22.24 -2.96 10.44
N PRO A 16 -20.99 -3.15 10.02
CA PRO A 16 -20.35 -2.22 9.08
C PRO A 16 -21.21 -2.01 7.83
N THR A 17 -21.25 -0.78 7.30
CA THR A 17 -22.00 -0.50 6.07
C THR A 17 -21.21 -0.98 4.85
N LEU A 18 -21.27 -2.28 4.58
CA LEU A 18 -20.64 -2.95 3.44
C LEU A 18 -21.68 -3.73 2.63
N PRO A 19 -21.38 -4.11 1.37
CA PRO A 19 -22.16 -5.12 0.70
C PRO A 19 -21.95 -6.48 1.38
N TYR A 20 -23.05 -7.21 1.55
CA TYR A 20 -23.06 -8.56 2.11
C TYR A 20 -23.72 -9.53 1.15
N PHE A 21 -23.20 -10.74 1.10
CA PHE A 21 -23.87 -11.89 0.52
C PHE A 21 -24.54 -12.68 1.65
N TYR A 22 -25.84 -12.99 1.51
CA TYR A 22 -26.59 -13.73 2.51
C TYR A 22 -26.76 -15.18 2.06
N THR A 23 -26.13 -16.11 2.78
CA THR A 23 -26.25 -17.56 2.58
C THR A 23 -26.13 -18.28 3.92
N ASP A 24 -26.78 -19.44 4.04
CA ASP A 24 -26.70 -20.29 5.24
C ASP A 24 -27.06 -19.56 6.54
N ASN A 25 -28.07 -18.69 6.46
CA ASN A 25 -28.53 -17.82 7.55
C ASN A 25 -27.44 -16.90 8.13
N LYS A 26 -26.38 -16.60 7.36
CA LYS A 26 -25.29 -15.71 7.76
C LYS A 26 -25.04 -14.64 6.70
N LEU A 27 -24.63 -13.45 7.15
CA LEU A 27 -24.15 -12.38 6.29
C LEU A 27 -22.64 -12.54 6.12
N HIS A 28 -22.19 -12.54 4.87
CA HIS A 28 -20.77 -12.65 4.52
C HIS A 28 -20.35 -11.35 3.85
N PRO A 29 -19.36 -10.63 4.38
CA PRO A 29 -18.90 -9.40 3.74
C PRO A 29 -18.22 -9.74 2.42
N VAL A 30 -18.47 -8.96 1.37
CA VAL A 30 -17.93 -9.23 0.03
C VAL A 30 -16.95 -8.17 -0.44
N CYS A 31 -15.87 -8.64 -1.07
CA CYS A 31 -14.95 -7.83 -1.85
C CYS A 31 -15.19 -8.04 -3.34
N ARG A 32 -14.91 -7.02 -4.14
CA ARG A 32 -14.74 -7.21 -5.57
C ARG A 32 -13.34 -7.71 -5.85
N LEU A 33 -13.21 -8.69 -6.73
CA LEU A 33 -11.91 -9.15 -7.23
C LEU A 33 -11.56 -8.36 -8.50
N TYR A 34 -10.32 -7.87 -8.56
CA TYR A 34 -9.73 -7.26 -9.75
C TYR A 34 -8.48 -8.02 -10.18
N ASP A 35 -8.28 -8.14 -11.49
CA ASP A 35 -7.10 -8.78 -12.05
C ASP A 35 -5.87 -7.85 -12.00
N ASP A 36 -4.74 -8.36 -11.52
CA ASP A 36 -3.45 -7.66 -11.56
C ASP A 36 -2.73 -7.88 -12.91
N GLU A 37 -3.30 -7.35 -13.99
CA GLU A 37 -2.76 -7.50 -15.34
C GLU A 37 -1.34 -6.94 -15.53
N LYS A 38 -0.91 -6.03 -14.65
CA LYS A 38 0.42 -5.41 -14.70
C LYS A 38 1.44 -6.11 -13.80
N GLY A 39 1.05 -7.12 -13.04
CA GLY A 39 1.95 -7.75 -12.06
C GLY A 39 2.51 -6.74 -11.06
N ALA A 40 1.70 -5.76 -10.66
CA ALA A 40 2.12 -4.67 -9.78
C ALA A 40 2.08 -5.06 -8.30
N PHE A 41 1.37 -6.14 -7.95
CA PHE A 41 1.23 -6.64 -6.59
C PHE A 41 2.01 -7.93 -6.40
N PHE A 42 2.81 -7.95 -5.35
CA PHE A 42 3.54 -9.15 -4.95
C PHE A 42 2.62 -10.24 -4.39
N SER A 43 1.58 -9.83 -3.65
CA SER A 43 0.61 -10.72 -3.03
C SER A 43 -0.77 -10.06 -3.06
N GLY A 44 -1.79 -10.84 -3.42
CA GLY A 44 -3.17 -10.46 -3.12
C GLY A 44 -3.37 -10.50 -1.61
N LEU A 45 -4.03 -9.47 -1.06
CA LEU A 45 -4.40 -9.41 0.35
C LEU A 45 -5.91 -9.34 0.46
N LYS A 46 -6.47 -10.03 1.44
CA LYS A 46 -7.86 -9.92 1.84
C LYS A 46 -7.91 -9.32 3.25
N PRO A 47 -8.49 -8.13 3.43
CA PRO A 47 -8.70 -7.57 4.76
C PRO A 47 -9.73 -8.41 5.52
N ASN A 48 -9.51 -8.58 6.83
CA ASN A 48 -10.55 -9.12 7.70
C ASN A 48 -11.61 -8.03 7.95
N LEU A 49 -12.74 -8.16 7.26
CA LEU A 49 -13.83 -7.18 7.28
C LEU A 49 -14.70 -7.23 8.54
N ASP A 50 -14.53 -8.25 9.38
CA ASP A 50 -15.30 -8.45 10.61
C ASP A 50 -14.64 -7.80 11.84
N LEU A 51 -13.40 -7.30 11.71
CA LEU A 51 -12.63 -6.72 12.81
C LEU A 51 -12.54 -5.19 12.74
N SER A 52 -12.57 -4.55 13.92
CA SER A 52 -12.12 -3.18 14.11
C SER A 52 -10.79 -3.19 14.86
N PRO A 53 -9.70 -2.57 14.35
CA PRO A 53 -9.54 -1.92 13.05
C PRO A 53 -9.22 -2.92 11.91
N LEU A 54 -9.42 -2.51 10.65
CA LEU A 54 -9.03 -3.26 9.42
C LEU A 54 -7.49 -3.36 9.27
N THR A 55 -6.82 -3.92 10.27
CA THR A 55 -5.36 -4.00 10.33
C THR A 55 -4.83 -5.40 10.12
N VAL A 56 -5.72 -6.40 10.14
CA VAL A 56 -5.36 -7.80 9.94
C VAL A 56 -5.70 -8.18 8.50
N PHE A 57 -4.69 -8.62 7.78
CA PHE A 57 -4.79 -9.08 6.41
C PHE A 57 -4.41 -10.54 6.35
N GLU A 58 -5.11 -11.30 5.51
CA GLU A 58 -4.71 -12.64 5.10
C GLU A 58 -4.27 -12.62 3.63
N ARG A 59 -3.39 -13.54 3.27
CA ARG A 59 -3.01 -13.72 1.87
C ARG A 59 -4.21 -14.27 1.09
N LEU A 60 -4.50 -13.64 -0.04
CA LEU A 60 -5.48 -14.14 -0.99
C LEU A 60 -4.77 -14.96 -2.07
N GLU A 61 -4.99 -16.26 -2.07
CA GLU A 61 -4.41 -17.21 -3.03
C GLU A 61 -5.41 -17.50 -4.15
N VAL A 62 -5.86 -16.45 -4.83
CA VAL A 62 -6.80 -16.56 -5.95
C VAL A 62 -6.12 -16.06 -7.23
N GLY A 63 -6.14 -16.91 -8.26
CA GLY A 63 -5.63 -16.56 -9.59
C GLY A 63 -6.55 -15.58 -10.31
N SER A 64 -5.95 -14.79 -11.19
CA SER A 64 -6.68 -13.93 -12.12
C SER A 64 -7.51 -14.75 -13.12
N ILE A 65 -8.62 -14.17 -13.60
CA ILE A 65 -9.46 -14.76 -14.67
C ILE A 65 -8.67 -14.84 -16.00
N CYS A 66 -7.65 -14.00 -16.18
CA CYS A 66 -6.84 -13.91 -17.38
C CYS A 66 -5.75 -15.00 -17.46
N ASN A 67 -5.69 -15.95 -16.51
CA ASN A 67 -4.61 -16.94 -16.31
C ASN A 67 -3.19 -16.35 -16.15
N THR A 68 -3.05 -15.02 -16.16
CA THR A 68 -1.79 -14.29 -16.02
C THR A 68 -1.93 -13.28 -14.89
N GLY A 69 -1.62 -13.69 -13.66
CA GLY A 69 -1.54 -12.77 -12.51
C GLY A 69 -2.41 -13.17 -11.33
N LEU A 70 -2.39 -12.32 -10.30
CA LEU A 70 -3.14 -12.47 -9.06
C LEU A 70 -4.49 -11.77 -9.15
N ALA A 71 -5.48 -12.28 -8.42
CA ALA A 71 -6.68 -11.52 -8.12
C ALA A 71 -6.47 -10.69 -6.84
N ILE A 72 -6.91 -9.44 -6.85
CA ILE A 72 -6.82 -8.51 -5.73
C ILE A 72 -8.21 -8.28 -5.15
N ALA A 73 -8.40 -8.60 -3.87
CA ALA A 73 -9.62 -8.31 -3.15
C ALA A 73 -9.68 -6.84 -2.75
N VAL A 74 -10.72 -6.16 -3.23
CA VAL A 74 -10.95 -4.74 -3.00
C VAL A 74 -12.30 -4.56 -2.31
N PRO A 75 -12.32 -4.04 -1.06
CA PRO A 75 -13.55 -3.73 -0.34
C PRO A 75 -14.40 -2.65 -1.03
N SER A 76 -15.64 -2.49 -0.59
CA SER A 76 -16.53 -1.43 -1.05
C SER A 76 -16.14 -0.07 -0.49
N ARG A 77 -16.45 0.99 -1.27
CA ARG A 77 -16.35 2.40 -0.86
C ARG A 77 -17.68 2.97 -0.32
N ALA A 78 -18.64 2.12 0.00
CA ALA A 78 -19.95 2.56 0.46
C ALA A 78 -19.80 3.43 1.73
N PRO A 79 -20.42 4.62 1.79
CA PRO A 79 -20.37 5.47 2.96
C PRO A 79 -20.93 4.71 4.16
N THR A 80 -20.17 4.73 5.23
CA THR A 80 -20.49 4.00 6.46
C THR A 80 -21.02 4.95 7.52
N LEU A 81 -22.14 4.58 8.14
CA LEU A 81 -22.83 5.38 9.17
C LEU A 81 -22.09 5.41 10.52
N VAL A 82 -20.96 4.69 10.64
CA VAL A 82 -20.20 4.54 11.89
C VAL A 82 -18.98 5.49 11.88
N THR A 83 -18.70 6.12 13.02
CA THR A 83 -17.62 7.10 13.20
C THR A 83 -16.20 6.51 13.15
N ASN A 84 -16.06 5.18 13.17
CA ASN A 84 -14.79 4.43 13.15
C ASN A 84 -14.65 3.62 11.85
N THR A 85 -14.64 4.31 10.72
CA THR A 85 -14.79 3.62 9.43
C THR A 85 -13.52 3.50 8.61
N PRO A 86 -13.42 2.43 7.80
CA PRO A 86 -12.32 2.23 6.88
C PRO A 86 -12.10 3.47 6.02
N PRO A 87 -10.86 3.80 5.66
CA PRO A 87 -10.61 4.97 4.84
C PRO A 87 -11.39 4.89 3.52
N ASN A 88 -11.92 6.04 3.08
CA ASN A 88 -12.45 6.29 1.73
C ASN A 88 -11.38 6.14 0.62
N LEU A 89 -10.29 5.42 0.88
CA LEU A 89 -9.15 5.25 0.00
C LEU A 89 -8.71 3.79 -0.04
N HIS A 90 -8.54 3.27 -1.25
CA HIS A 90 -7.80 2.05 -1.49
C HIS A 90 -6.32 2.41 -1.65
N VAL A 91 -5.50 1.79 -0.81
CA VAL A 91 -4.08 2.08 -0.69
C VAL A 91 -3.28 0.82 -0.94
N ALA A 92 -2.38 0.86 -1.91
CA ALA A 92 -1.38 -0.17 -2.11
C ALA A 92 -0.12 0.18 -1.30
N VAL A 93 0.61 -0.82 -0.82
CA VAL A 93 1.82 -0.60 -0.03
C VAL A 93 2.95 -1.39 -0.66
N LYS A 94 4.10 -0.73 -0.88
CA LYS A 94 5.32 -1.40 -1.34
C LYS A 94 5.71 -2.52 -0.37
N ASP A 95 6.26 -3.61 -0.88
CA ASP A 95 6.70 -4.76 -0.06
C ASP A 95 8.02 -4.51 0.69
N TYR A 96 8.02 -3.43 1.45
CA TYR A 96 9.08 -2.93 2.34
C TYR A 96 8.55 -2.57 3.72
N PHE A 97 7.24 -2.41 3.79
CA PHE A 97 6.50 -2.03 4.95
C PHE A 97 5.95 -3.32 5.54
N LEU A 98 6.22 -3.56 6.82
CA LEU A 98 5.62 -4.67 7.54
C LEU A 98 4.09 -4.53 7.50
N VAL A 99 3.39 -5.60 7.17
CA VAL A 99 1.92 -5.67 7.22
C VAL A 99 1.56 -6.79 8.18
N HIS A 100 0.78 -6.49 9.22
CA HIS A 100 0.48 -7.45 10.28
C HIS A 100 -0.05 -8.77 9.71
N GLY A 101 0.55 -9.88 10.11
CA GLY A 101 0.18 -11.21 9.65
C GLY A 101 0.70 -11.58 8.26
N ILE A 102 1.49 -10.73 7.60
CA ILE A 102 2.06 -10.96 6.26
C ILE A 102 3.60 -10.96 6.34
N LYS A 103 4.22 -11.86 5.58
CA LYS A 103 5.67 -11.88 5.36
C LYS A 103 6.07 -10.82 4.34
N THR A 104 7.05 -10.00 4.67
CA THR A 104 7.69 -9.05 3.74
C THR A 104 8.80 -9.76 2.98
N SER A 105 8.88 -9.58 1.65
CA SER A 105 9.93 -10.19 0.82
C SER A 105 11.09 -9.25 0.49
N LEU A 106 10.86 -7.93 0.51
CA LEU A 106 11.81 -6.95 -0.04
C LEU A 106 12.19 -7.23 -1.49
N CYS A 107 11.27 -7.86 -2.23
CA CYS A 107 11.51 -8.39 -3.58
C CYS A 107 12.71 -9.37 -3.65
N ASN A 108 12.98 -10.12 -2.58
CA ASN A 108 14.06 -11.11 -2.53
C ASN A 108 13.56 -12.46 -1.99
N ARG A 109 13.81 -13.55 -2.74
CA ARG A 109 13.30 -14.90 -2.36
C ARG A 109 13.98 -15.43 -1.09
N ALA A 110 15.29 -15.26 -0.98
CA ALA A 110 16.03 -15.72 0.20
C ALA A 110 15.60 -14.96 1.46
N TYR A 111 15.37 -13.64 1.35
CA TYR A 111 14.83 -12.84 2.45
C TYR A 111 13.42 -13.30 2.80
N TYR A 112 12.57 -13.53 1.80
CA TYR A 112 11.23 -14.06 2.02
C TYR A 112 11.27 -15.40 2.76
N ASP A 113 12.12 -16.34 2.38
CA ASP A 113 12.21 -17.65 3.04
C ASP A 113 12.59 -17.52 4.52
N LEU A 114 13.49 -16.58 4.83
CA LEU A 114 13.96 -16.28 6.19
C LEU A 114 13.03 -15.36 6.99
N SER A 115 12.10 -14.65 6.35
CA SER A 115 11.26 -13.68 7.05
C SER A 115 10.14 -14.35 7.84
N GLU A 116 9.74 -13.70 8.92
CA GLU A 116 8.59 -14.10 9.74
C GLU A 116 7.39 -13.21 9.44
N HIS A 117 6.20 -13.67 9.84
CA HIS A 117 4.99 -12.84 9.74
C HIS A 117 5.12 -11.61 10.63
N ALA A 118 4.84 -10.43 10.09
CA ALA A 118 4.98 -9.21 10.88
C ALA A 118 4.02 -9.17 12.06
N ALA A 119 4.53 -8.84 13.24
CA ALA A 119 3.73 -8.70 14.47
C ALA A 119 2.84 -7.46 14.49
N PHE A 120 3.06 -6.48 13.60
CA PHE A 120 2.28 -5.26 13.49
C PHE A 120 2.36 -4.69 12.07
N THR A 121 1.40 -3.85 11.71
CA THR A 121 1.42 -3.10 10.45
C THR A 121 2.23 -1.84 10.65
N ALA A 122 3.18 -1.60 9.75
CA ALA A 122 4.11 -0.50 9.79
C ALA A 122 3.40 0.86 9.82
N GLU A 123 3.96 1.76 10.60
CA GLU A 123 3.80 3.19 10.39
C GLU A 123 4.70 3.60 9.23
N LEU A 124 4.08 4.19 8.22
CA LEU A 124 4.50 4.08 6.83
C LEU A 124 5.90 4.67 6.56
N SER A 125 6.85 3.85 6.07
CA SER A 125 8.24 4.25 5.79
C SER A 125 9.04 3.38 4.79
N ASP A 126 10.17 3.91 4.27
CA ASP A 126 11.06 3.57 3.11
C ASP A 126 12.24 2.56 3.14
N ASN A 127 12.45 1.70 2.11
CA ASN A 127 13.79 1.14 1.84
C ASN A 127 14.21 0.92 0.36
N PRO A 128 15.55 0.94 0.11
CA PRO A 128 16.25 0.59 -1.13
C PRO A 128 16.54 -0.91 -1.39
N THR A 129 15.90 -1.45 -2.42
CA THR A 129 16.60 -2.20 -3.47
C THR A 129 16.65 -1.28 -4.68
N ARG A 130 17.76 -1.29 -5.42
CA ARG A 130 17.88 -0.54 -6.66
C ARG A 130 17.42 -1.47 -7.76
N GLU A 131 16.11 -1.60 -7.89
CA GLU A 131 15.53 -2.44 -8.93
C GLU A 131 15.07 -1.53 -10.04
N GLU A 132 16.01 -1.11 -10.90
CA GLU A 132 15.56 -0.98 -12.27
C GLU A 132 15.02 -2.37 -12.69
N PRO A 133 13.88 -2.43 -13.38
CA PRO A 133 13.31 -3.63 -13.98
C PRO A 133 14.31 -4.61 -14.60
N VAL A 134 15.44 -4.10 -15.09
CA VAL A 134 16.50 -4.87 -15.75
C VAL A 134 17.52 -5.49 -14.79
N ASP A 135 17.55 -5.07 -13.52
CA ASP A 135 18.53 -5.49 -12.50
C ASP A 135 17.96 -6.52 -11.50
N ALA A 136 16.63 -6.73 -11.49
CA ALA A 136 15.93 -7.60 -10.54
C ALA A 136 15.57 -8.95 -11.19
N VAL A 137 16.22 -10.04 -10.76
CA VAL A 137 16.00 -11.39 -11.33
C VAL A 137 15.11 -12.28 -10.42
N ASP A 138 14.90 -11.91 -9.16
CA ASP A 138 14.16 -12.74 -8.18
C ASP A 138 12.64 -12.72 -8.40
N TYR A 139 12.06 -11.55 -8.63
CA TYR A 139 10.65 -11.38 -8.96
C TYR A 139 10.51 -10.51 -10.19
N SER A 140 9.51 -10.84 -11.01
CA SER A 140 9.20 -10.04 -12.20
C SER A 140 8.72 -8.65 -11.79
N THR A 141 9.26 -7.64 -12.46
CA THR A 141 8.85 -6.26 -12.23
C THR A 141 7.49 -5.97 -12.85
N ALA A 142 6.80 -4.96 -12.31
CA ALA A 142 5.51 -4.53 -12.83
C ALA A 142 5.64 -4.01 -14.27
N LEU A 143 4.63 -4.24 -15.11
CA LEU A 143 4.56 -3.64 -16.44
C LEU A 143 4.17 -2.16 -16.31
N ASN A 144 4.92 -1.29 -16.98
CA ASN A 144 4.53 0.11 -17.10
C ASN A 144 3.30 0.19 -18.02
N PRO A 145 2.16 0.76 -17.59
CA PRO A 145 1.00 0.90 -18.45
C PRO A 145 1.22 1.86 -19.63
N ARG A 146 2.29 2.66 -19.61
CA ARG A 146 2.73 3.53 -20.72
C ARG A 146 3.68 2.79 -21.65
N GLY A 147 3.78 3.26 -22.90
CA GLY A 147 4.63 2.63 -23.91
C GLY A 147 4.22 1.19 -24.21
N SER A 148 2.92 0.88 -24.11
CA SER A 148 2.35 -0.45 -24.36
C SER A 148 2.96 -1.59 -23.54
N GLY A 149 3.47 -1.31 -22.33
CA GLY A 149 4.12 -2.31 -21.49
C GLY A 149 5.63 -2.45 -21.70
N TYR A 150 6.19 -1.86 -22.76
CA TYR A 150 7.62 -2.01 -23.09
C TYR A 150 8.53 -0.96 -22.46
N GLN A 151 7.96 0.09 -21.87
CA GLN A 151 8.73 1.08 -21.14
C GLN A 151 9.10 0.54 -19.75
N SER A 152 10.32 0.81 -19.28
CA SER A 152 10.66 0.55 -17.88
C SER A 152 9.71 1.33 -16.96
N PRO A 153 9.08 0.71 -15.94
CA PRO A 153 8.40 1.43 -14.86
C PRO A 153 9.35 2.23 -13.95
N ALA A 154 10.68 2.07 -14.13
CA ALA A 154 11.75 2.60 -13.29
C ALA A 154 11.70 2.14 -11.82
N GLY A 155 12.81 2.30 -11.11
CA GLY A 155 12.98 1.79 -9.75
C GLY A 155 13.05 2.85 -8.64
N SER A 156 12.74 2.50 -7.39
CA SER A 156 12.46 1.13 -6.88
C SER A 156 11.03 0.91 -6.39
N SER A 157 10.18 1.93 -6.49
CA SER A 157 8.74 1.83 -6.22
C SER A 157 7.95 1.55 -7.50
N SER A 158 8.45 0.63 -8.33
CA SER A 158 7.93 0.31 -9.66
C SER A 158 6.47 -0.15 -9.60
N GLY A 159 6.18 -1.13 -8.73
CA GLY A 159 4.82 -1.64 -8.50
C GLY A 159 3.86 -0.55 -8.00
N SER A 160 4.29 0.28 -7.05
CA SER A 160 3.47 1.40 -6.54
C SER A 160 3.06 2.37 -7.65
N ALA A 161 4.02 2.80 -8.49
CA ALA A 161 3.76 3.74 -9.57
C ALA A 161 2.93 3.12 -10.72
N ALA A 162 3.27 1.89 -11.12
CA ALA A 162 2.54 1.15 -12.15
C ALA A 162 1.10 0.85 -11.73
N ALA A 163 0.88 0.43 -10.48
CA ALA A 163 -0.45 0.16 -9.93
C ALA A 163 -1.34 1.41 -9.95
N VAL A 164 -0.82 2.55 -9.48
CA VAL A 164 -1.58 3.82 -9.48
C VAL A 164 -1.89 4.29 -10.90
N ALA A 165 -0.97 4.08 -11.83
CA ALA A 165 -1.17 4.44 -13.24
C ALA A 165 -2.20 3.53 -13.93
N ALA A 166 -2.21 2.24 -13.62
CA ALA A 166 -3.03 1.24 -14.30
C ALA A 166 -4.44 1.08 -13.70
N TYR A 167 -4.56 1.12 -12.37
CA TYR A 167 -5.76 0.65 -11.69
C TYR A 167 -6.69 1.79 -11.26
N GLY A 168 -7.82 1.87 -11.96
CA GLY A 168 -8.88 2.83 -11.69
C GLY A 168 -9.44 2.78 -10.26
N TRP A 169 -9.46 1.58 -9.68
CA TRP A 169 -9.98 1.31 -8.33
C TRP A 169 -8.99 1.63 -7.21
N LEU A 170 -7.73 1.93 -7.53
CA LEU A 170 -6.69 2.30 -6.57
C LEU A 170 -6.56 3.83 -6.49
N ASP A 171 -6.60 4.38 -5.28
CA ASP A 171 -6.54 5.84 -5.09
C ASP A 171 -5.10 6.34 -4.98
N CYS A 172 -4.30 5.64 -4.17
CA CYS A 172 -2.89 5.91 -4.01
C CYS A 172 -2.09 4.64 -3.73
N ALA A 173 -0.78 4.76 -3.88
CA ALA A 173 0.16 3.74 -3.44
C ALA A 173 1.24 4.39 -2.59
N ILE A 174 1.68 3.63 -1.61
CA ILE A 174 2.78 4.00 -0.75
C ILE A 174 4.03 3.35 -1.30
N GLY A 175 5.06 4.15 -1.41
CA GLY A 175 6.37 3.69 -1.76
C GLY A 175 7.41 4.53 -1.05
N THR A 176 8.57 4.64 -1.67
CA THR A 176 9.75 5.05 -0.95
C THR A 176 10.68 5.89 -1.81
N ASP A 177 11.23 6.97 -1.26
CA ASP A 177 12.10 7.87 -2.01
C ASP A 177 13.28 8.28 -1.14
N MET A 178 14.43 7.70 -1.44
CA MET A 178 15.71 8.04 -0.84
C MET A 178 16.52 9.02 -1.69
N SER A 179 16.84 8.63 -2.91
CA SER A 179 17.69 9.36 -3.86
C SER A 179 16.95 9.72 -5.15
N GLY A 180 15.61 9.78 -5.10
CA GLY A 180 14.74 9.89 -6.27
C GLY A 180 14.09 8.56 -6.67
N ARG A 181 14.11 7.56 -5.79
CA ARG A 181 13.52 6.22 -6.03
C ARG A 181 11.99 6.21 -6.08
N GLY A 182 11.35 7.29 -5.64
CA GLY A 182 9.91 7.52 -5.81
C GLY A 182 9.62 8.42 -7.01
N ARG A 183 10.34 9.54 -7.13
CA ARG A 183 10.21 10.48 -8.26
C ARG A 183 10.49 9.86 -9.63
N ARG A 184 11.47 8.95 -9.76
CA ARG A 184 11.80 8.28 -11.02
C ARG A 184 10.65 7.39 -11.53
N PRO A 185 10.09 6.44 -10.74
CA PRO A 185 8.91 5.69 -11.13
C PRO A 185 7.70 6.58 -11.43
N ALA A 186 7.52 7.67 -10.67
CA ALA A 186 6.41 8.60 -10.90
C ALA A 186 6.48 9.23 -12.30
N LEU A 187 7.67 9.71 -12.69
CA LEU A 187 7.95 10.24 -14.03
C LEU A 187 7.69 9.18 -15.12
N ALA A 188 8.24 7.97 -14.93
CA ALA A 188 8.15 6.91 -15.92
C ALA A 188 6.70 6.45 -16.18
N ASN A 189 5.89 6.33 -15.12
CA ASN A 189 4.51 5.86 -15.20
C ASN A 189 3.49 7.01 -15.40
N GLY A 190 3.93 8.27 -15.33
CA GLY A 190 3.07 9.43 -15.55
C GLY A 190 2.10 9.71 -14.40
N VAL A 191 2.53 9.53 -13.15
CA VAL A 191 1.74 9.79 -11.95
C VAL A 191 2.39 10.85 -11.06
N TRP A 192 1.62 11.46 -10.16
CA TRP A 192 2.16 12.38 -9.17
C TRP A 192 2.81 11.62 -8.02
N GLN A 193 3.87 12.20 -7.47
CA GLN A 193 4.51 11.70 -6.26
C GLN A 193 4.80 12.84 -5.29
N PHE A 194 4.56 12.56 -4.01
CA PHE A 194 4.90 13.45 -2.92
C PHE A 194 5.88 12.77 -1.97
N ARG A 195 7.06 13.37 -1.83
CA ARG A 195 8.04 13.04 -0.80
C ARG A 195 7.96 14.10 0.30
N PRO A 196 7.53 13.76 1.53
CA PRO A 196 7.58 14.68 2.66
C PRO A 196 9.02 15.01 3.05
N SER A 197 9.18 16.06 3.85
CA SER A 197 10.48 16.36 4.47
C SER A 197 10.95 15.18 5.33
N GLN A 198 12.27 15.04 5.42
CA GLN A 198 12.87 13.95 6.18
C GLN A 198 12.45 13.98 7.65
N ASP A 199 12.16 12.80 8.19
CA ASP A 199 11.57 12.54 9.52
C ASP A 199 10.36 13.42 9.88
N SER A 200 9.56 13.81 8.88
CA SER A 200 8.22 14.38 9.11
C SER A 200 7.17 13.30 9.42
N ILE A 201 7.52 12.03 9.22
CA ILE A 201 6.67 10.86 9.44
C ILE A 201 7.46 9.77 10.16
N SER A 202 6.78 8.99 11.00
CA SER A 202 7.38 7.85 11.71
C SER A 202 7.91 6.84 10.71
N LEU A 203 9.17 6.40 10.89
CA LEU A 203 9.74 5.34 10.08
C LEU A 203 9.66 3.93 10.72
N ARG A 204 8.62 3.66 11.51
CA ARG A 204 8.47 2.44 12.30
C ARG A 204 7.81 1.30 11.51
N GLY A 205 8.44 0.13 11.48
CA GLY A 205 7.90 -1.04 10.77
C GLY A 205 8.23 -1.06 9.28
N LEU A 206 9.04 -0.10 8.84
CA LEU A 206 9.85 -0.26 7.66
C LEU A 206 11.12 -1.04 7.99
N VAL A 207 11.54 -1.91 7.08
CA VAL A 207 12.93 -2.41 7.06
C VAL A 207 13.85 -1.29 6.59
N LYS A 208 14.73 -0.69 7.40
CA LYS A 208 15.57 0.47 6.99
C LYS A 208 16.86 0.04 6.25
N THR A 209 17.40 0.91 5.39
CA THR A 209 18.75 0.68 4.81
C THR A 209 19.70 1.86 4.98
N TYR A 210 19.27 3.11 4.78
CA TYR A 210 20.10 4.26 5.12
C TYR A 210 19.29 5.23 6.00
N TYR A 211 19.55 5.14 7.30
CA TYR A 211 18.85 5.89 8.35
C TYR A 211 18.70 7.40 8.09
N ILE A 212 19.67 8.03 7.40
CA ILE A 212 19.72 9.48 7.20
C ILE A 212 19.11 9.91 5.86
N PHE A 213 18.69 8.99 4.99
CA PHE A 213 18.09 9.36 3.70
C PHE A 213 16.74 8.71 3.43
N ASP A 214 16.40 7.65 4.17
CA ASP A 214 15.13 6.93 4.04
C ASP A 214 13.96 7.90 4.29
N THR A 215 13.01 7.98 3.37
CA THR A 215 11.75 8.74 3.50
C THR A 215 10.63 8.08 2.69
N SER A 216 9.49 7.82 3.34
CA SER A 216 8.31 7.29 2.65
C SER A 216 7.79 8.29 1.62
N CYS A 217 7.04 7.82 0.62
CA CYS A 217 6.37 8.70 -0.32
C CYS A 217 5.02 8.14 -0.78
N VAL A 218 4.21 9.02 -1.34
CA VAL A 218 2.87 8.69 -1.85
C VAL A 218 2.85 8.90 -3.35
N PHE A 219 2.26 7.96 -4.07
CA PHE A 219 1.91 8.06 -5.48
C PHE A 219 0.39 8.22 -5.62
N ALA A 220 -0.06 9.12 -6.48
CA ALA A 220 -1.48 9.26 -6.81
C ALA A 220 -1.68 9.82 -8.22
N ARG A 221 -2.89 9.64 -8.76
CA ARG A 221 -3.32 10.28 -10.02
C ARG A 221 -3.81 11.71 -9.83
N SER A 222 -4.06 12.14 -8.59
CA SER A 222 -4.60 13.46 -8.26
C SER A 222 -3.84 14.11 -7.11
N LEU A 223 -3.60 15.42 -7.23
CA LEU A 223 -3.02 16.24 -6.17
C LEU A 223 -3.91 16.30 -4.92
N ASP A 224 -5.23 16.20 -5.07
CA ASP A 224 -6.14 16.18 -3.91
C ASP A 224 -5.93 14.94 -3.04
N ILE A 225 -5.71 13.77 -3.66
CA ILE A 225 -5.38 12.55 -2.92
C ILE A 225 -4.04 12.70 -2.20
N LEU A 226 -3.03 13.27 -2.86
CA LEU A 226 -1.74 13.53 -2.20
C LEU A 226 -1.90 14.46 -1.00
N ARG A 227 -2.68 15.53 -1.13
CA ARG A 227 -2.98 16.46 -0.04
C ARG A 227 -3.68 15.75 1.12
N ARG A 228 -4.74 14.98 0.86
CA ARG A 228 -5.48 14.24 1.89
C ARG A 228 -4.60 13.24 2.64
N VAL A 229 -3.74 12.53 1.93
CA VAL A 229 -2.77 11.60 2.55
C VAL A 229 -1.75 12.37 3.38
N ALA A 230 -1.20 13.47 2.86
CA ALA A 230 -0.24 14.31 3.58
C ALA A 230 -0.84 14.90 4.87
N ASP A 231 -2.07 15.40 4.82
CA ASP A 231 -2.82 15.95 5.98
C ASP A 231 -3.03 14.88 7.07
N THR A 232 -3.11 13.60 6.68
CA THR A 232 -3.30 12.47 7.60
C THR A 232 -1.96 11.95 8.15
N TRP A 233 -0.93 11.90 7.31
CA TRP A 233 0.37 11.32 7.64
C TRP A 233 1.29 12.26 8.41
N ILE A 234 1.32 13.52 8.02
CA ILE A 234 2.19 14.50 8.62
C ILE A 234 1.45 15.05 9.83
N ALA A 235 1.81 14.55 11.01
CA ALA A 235 1.36 15.16 12.25
C ALA A 235 1.74 16.65 12.25
N VAL A 236 0.88 17.50 12.84
CA VAL A 236 1.19 18.91 13.05
C VAL A 236 2.59 19.00 13.67
N PRO A 237 3.54 19.72 13.05
CA PRO A 237 4.92 19.66 13.48
C PRO A 237 5.02 20.07 14.95
N SER A 238 5.57 19.18 15.77
CA SER A 238 6.08 19.62 17.07
C SER A 238 7.15 20.68 16.77
N LEU A 239 7.20 21.76 17.56
CA LEU A 239 8.09 22.93 17.41
C LEU A 239 9.60 22.60 17.51
N VAL A 240 9.98 21.34 17.35
CA VAL A 240 11.36 20.87 17.33
C VAL A 240 12.04 21.43 16.09
N LYS A 241 12.76 22.55 16.26
CA LYS A 241 13.70 23.06 15.26
C LYS A 241 14.75 21.98 14.99
N LYS A 242 14.63 21.27 13.87
CA LYS A 242 15.73 20.47 13.36
C LYS A 242 16.89 21.41 13.03
N GLN A 243 18.05 21.18 13.63
CA GLN A 243 19.27 21.84 13.18
C GLN A 243 19.78 21.11 11.94
N PRO A 244 20.27 21.83 10.91
CA PRO A 244 20.89 21.19 9.76
C PRO A 244 22.04 20.31 10.24
N TYR A 245 22.08 19.07 9.75
CA TYR A 245 23.19 18.15 10.04
C TYR A 245 24.50 18.79 9.56
N ARG A 246 25.32 19.24 10.51
CA ARG A 246 26.67 19.73 10.23
C ARG A 246 27.62 18.54 10.33
N LEU A 247 28.28 18.21 9.23
CA LEU A 247 29.44 17.32 9.25
C LEU A 247 30.47 17.92 10.20
N ASP A 248 30.84 17.15 11.22
CA ASP A 248 31.89 17.53 12.15
C ASP A 248 33.24 17.48 11.41
N ARG A 249 33.71 18.67 11.00
CA ARG A 249 34.98 18.84 10.29
C ARG A 249 36.21 18.52 11.17
N SER A 250 36.03 18.19 12.45
CA SER A 250 37.13 17.80 13.34
C SER A 250 37.53 16.32 13.22
N LYS A 251 36.79 15.52 12.43
CA LYS A 251 37.04 14.08 12.24
C LYS A 251 37.45 13.68 10.81
N THR A 252 37.89 14.64 10.00
CA THR A 252 38.49 14.45 8.67
C THR A 252 39.87 15.04 8.66
#